data_AF-A0A0L0VP13-F1
#
_entry.id   AF-A0A0L0VP13-F1
#
_cell.length_a   1.000
_cell.length_b   1.000
_cell.length_c   1.000
_cell.angle_alpha   90.00
_cell.angle_beta   90.00
_cell.angle_gamma   90.00
#
_symmetry.space_group_name_H-M   'P 1'
#
loop_
_entity.id
_entity.type
_entity.pdbx_description
1 polymer ?
#
loop_
_entity_poly.entity_id
_entity_poly.type
_entity_poly.pdbx_seq_one_letter_code
_entity_poly.pdbx_strand_id
1 'polypeptide(L)'
;MQDPETRKTTDIYNPMKPSEGSGEARLSSNEQPSEVSSTQSSSNASSQSEAAQEYLKLRTVAISLIDQAINLLENVVNSDTLLTTVSHLVPGSTIGKHLRHLHDHFRILFEAVNSHTTTNQDGLLNYDSRERNVPMESSHHIILQEFIKLKLNYLADPLSRLNQLDHVDRAVEDGSGRGQEGFNISRQFFDHDQGMKLEAITPYKVCLKTTFNRELWFVCLHATHHYALIRVIVTGELKLELPKQFGVAPSTLERSKL
;
A
#
# COMPACT_ATOMS: atom_id res chain seq x y z
N MET A 1 40.72 -49.22 -20.10
CA MET A 1 40.30 -48.82 -21.47
C MET A 1 39.77 -47.40 -21.36
N GLN A 2 40.60 -46.36 -21.48
CA GLN A 2 40.99 -45.68 -22.75
C GLN A 2 39.77 -45.17 -23.55
N ASP A 3 39.36 -43.92 -23.24
CA ASP A 3 39.23 -42.68 -24.07
C ASP A 3 39.15 -42.78 -25.62
N PRO A 4 38.87 -41.71 -26.42
CA PRO A 4 38.23 -40.37 -26.21
C PRO A 4 37.24 -39.96 -27.36
N GLU A 5 36.67 -38.74 -27.30
CA GLU A 5 36.71 -37.67 -28.35
C GLU A 5 35.61 -36.61 -28.10
N THR A 6 35.93 -35.48 -27.45
CA THR A 6 36.23 -34.16 -28.06
C THR A 6 35.31 -33.66 -29.16
N ARG A 7 34.56 -32.57 -28.87
CA ARG A 7 34.58 -31.39 -29.75
C ARG A 7 34.38 -30.09 -28.97
N LYS A 8 35.45 -29.29 -28.94
CA LYS A 8 35.48 -27.86 -28.65
C LYS A 8 34.87 -27.10 -29.82
N THR A 9 34.12 -26.04 -29.55
CA THR A 9 34.22 -24.77 -30.30
C THR A 9 33.93 -23.62 -29.35
N THR A 10 35.00 -22.86 -29.11
CA THR A 10 35.08 -21.49 -28.60
C THR A 10 34.50 -20.49 -29.59
N ASP A 11 33.93 -19.38 -29.10
CA ASP A 11 34.07 -18.01 -29.62
C ASP A 11 33.38 -17.08 -28.59
N ILE A 12 34.10 -16.49 -27.64
CA ILE A 12 34.81 -15.19 -27.72
C ILE A 12 33.91 -14.07 -28.25
N TYR A 13 33.34 -13.29 -27.34
CA TYR A 13 32.91 -11.92 -27.62
C TYR A 13 33.41 -11.01 -26.49
N ASN A 14 34.32 -10.10 -26.83
CA ASN A 14 34.79 -9.00 -25.99
C ASN A 14 34.95 -7.75 -26.91
N PRO A 15 35.01 -6.51 -26.40
CA PRO A 15 34.12 -5.43 -26.77
C PRO A 15 34.83 -4.40 -27.68
N MET A 16 34.07 -3.50 -28.31
CA MET A 16 34.62 -2.33 -28.99
C MET A 16 34.20 -1.03 -28.29
N LYS A 17 35.21 -0.31 -27.77
CA LYS A 17 35.28 1.16 -27.68
C LYS A 17 36.26 1.64 -28.75
N PRO A 18 36.05 2.83 -29.34
CA PRO A 18 36.97 3.96 -29.13
C PRO A 18 36.21 5.31 -29.15
N SER A 19 36.71 6.52 -28.87
CA SER A 19 37.95 7.12 -28.34
C SER A 19 37.64 8.61 -28.09
N GLU A 20 38.49 9.26 -27.31
CA GLU A 20 38.45 10.67 -26.90
C GLU A 20 38.72 11.68 -28.05
N GLY A 21 38.32 12.94 -27.82
CA GLY A 21 38.70 14.11 -28.62
C GLY A 21 38.36 15.42 -27.88
N SER A 22 39.39 16.19 -27.57
CA SER A 22 39.48 17.39 -26.71
C SER A 22 39.57 18.71 -27.47
N GLY A 23 39.21 19.83 -26.79
CA GLY A 23 39.65 21.22 -27.06
C GLY A 23 38.55 22.15 -27.60
N GLU A 24 38.41 23.42 -27.25
CA GLU A 24 39.12 24.32 -26.34
C GLU A 24 38.27 25.57 -26.08
N ALA A 25 38.71 26.37 -25.11
CA ALA A 25 38.09 27.54 -24.46
C ALA A 25 37.63 28.72 -25.35
N ARG A 26 36.63 29.47 -24.85
CA ARG A 26 36.65 30.95 -24.90
C ARG A 26 35.78 31.61 -23.82
N LEU A 27 36.40 32.53 -23.09
CA LEU A 27 35.81 33.44 -22.12
C LEU A 27 34.91 34.50 -22.80
N SER A 28 33.82 34.89 -22.16
CA SER A 28 33.50 36.32 -21.96
C SER A 28 32.44 36.49 -20.87
N SER A 29 32.76 37.40 -19.96
CA SER A 29 31.98 37.96 -18.86
C SER A 29 30.66 38.61 -19.27
N ASN A 30 29.62 38.47 -18.44
CA ASN A 30 28.80 39.61 -18.02
C ASN A 30 28.07 39.31 -16.70
N GLU A 31 28.32 40.12 -15.68
CA GLU A 31 27.60 40.16 -14.41
C GLU A 31 26.42 41.14 -14.47
N GLN A 32 25.46 40.92 -13.55
CA GLN A 32 24.41 41.81 -13.02
C GLN A 32 22.96 41.63 -13.56
N PRO A 33 21.92 41.93 -12.75
CA PRO A 33 21.53 41.17 -11.54
C PRO A 33 20.00 40.90 -11.47
N SER A 34 19.63 40.03 -10.52
CA SER A 34 18.34 39.99 -9.81
C SER A 34 17.04 39.85 -10.61
N GLU A 35 16.49 38.63 -10.63
CA GLU A 35 15.04 38.44 -10.41
C GLU A 35 14.84 37.32 -9.38
N VAL A 36 14.36 37.71 -8.21
CA VAL A 36 13.89 36.82 -7.16
C VAL A 36 12.55 36.26 -7.64
N SER A 37 12.56 35.04 -8.20
CA SER A 37 11.32 34.30 -8.48
C SER A 37 10.82 33.65 -7.19
N SER A 38 10.11 34.43 -6.40
CA SER A 38 9.32 33.96 -5.27
C SER A 38 7.94 33.49 -5.73
N THR A 39 7.89 32.33 -6.39
CA THR A 39 6.62 31.62 -6.70
C THR A 39 6.82 30.11 -6.64
N GLN A 40 7.00 29.56 -5.44
CA GLN A 40 6.97 28.09 -5.21
C GLN A 40 6.11 27.67 -4.01
N SER A 41 5.44 28.59 -3.30
CA SER A 41 4.65 28.23 -2.11
C SER A 41 3.20 27.80 -2.40
N SER A 42 2.62 28.19 -3.55
CA SER A 42 1.20 27.92 -3.84
C SER A 42 0.91 26.55 -4.48
N SER A 43 1.88 25.93 -5.17
CA SER A 43 1.68 24.64 -5.84
C SER A 43 1.68 23.44 -4.88
N ASN A 44 2.47 23.51 -3.81
CA ASN A 44 2.60 22.40 -2.86
C ASN A 44 1.37 22.25 -1.95
N ALA A 45 0.75 23.35 -1.51
CA ALA A 45 -0.48 23.28 -0.71
C ALA A 45 -1.68 22.73 -1.52
N SER A 46 -1.76 23.07 -2.83
CA SER A 46 -2.81 22.56 -3.72
C SER A 46 -2.67 21.05 -3.98
N SER A 47 -1.46 20.55 -4.18
CA SER A 47 -1.20 19.14 -4.46
C SER A 47 -1.38 18.24 -3.23
N GLN A 48 -0.98 18.71 -2.04
CA GLN A 48 -1.23 17.96 -0.79
C GLN A 48 -2.72 17.85 -0.46
N SER A 49 -3.51 18.90 -0.73
CA SER A 49 -4.97 18.86 -0.60
C SER A 49 -5.62 17.86 -1.57
N GLU A 50 -5.11 17.74 -2.79
CA GLU A 50 -5.58 16.77 -3.78
C GLU A 50 -5.26 15.32 -3.37
N ALA A 51 -4.01 15.06 -2.95
CA ALA A 51 -3.60 13.73 -2.47
C ALA A 51 -4.42 13.27 -1.25
N ALA A 52 -4.73 14.19 -0.33
CA ALA A 52 -5.59 13.93 0.82
C ALA A 52 -7.06 13.61 0.41
N GLN A 53 -7.59 14.29 -0.61
CA GLN A 53 -8.91 13.99 -1.16
C GLN A 53 -8.96 12.62 -1.83
N GLU A 54 -7.93 12.26 -2.60
CA GLU A 54 -7.83 10.92 -3.20
C GLU A 54 -7.69 9.84 -2.13
N TYR A 55 -6.91 10.10 -1.08
CA TYR A 55 -6.85 9.22 0.09
C TYR A 55 -8.24 9.00 0.71
N LEU A 56 -9.05 10.05 0.92
CA LEU A 56 -10.38 9.89 1.52
C LEU A 56 -11.29 8.96 0.70
N LYS A 57 -11.20 9.03 -0.64
CA LYS A 57 -11.92 8.12 -1.54
C LYS A 57 -11.39 6.70 -1.39
N LEU A 58 -10.07 6.50 -1.46
CA LEU A 58 -9.44 5.18 -1.31
C LEU A 58 -9.67 4.57 0.07
N ARG A 59 -9.66 5.38 1.14
CA ARG A 59 -9.98 4.99 2.52
C ARG A 59 -11.39 4.43 2.61
N THR A 60 -12.36 5.07 1.94
CA THR A 60 -13.74 4.56 1.90
C THR A 60 -13.80 3.17 1.26
N VAL A 61 -13.06 2.96 0.17
CA VAL A 61 -12.94 1.64 -0.48
C VAL A 61 -12.26 0.62 0.44
N ALA A 62 -11.15 0.99 1.08
CA ALA A 62 -10.42 0.12 2.01
C ALA A 62 -11.28 -0.31 3.20
N ILE A 63 -12.02 0.63 3.82
CA ILE A 63 -12.97 0.34 4.90
C ILE A 63 -14.03 -0.66 4.42
N SER A 64 -14.64 -0.42 3.26
CA SER A 64 -15.65 -1.33 2.69
C SER A 64 -15.10 -2.74 2.46
N LEU A 65 -13.86 -2.86 1.97
CA LEU A 65 -13.20 -4.16 1.77
C LEU A 65 -12.92 -4.86 3.09
N ILE A 66 -12.43 -4.16 4.13
CA ILE A 66 -12.22 -4.76 5.45
C ILE A 66 -13.55 -5.17 6.08
N ASP A 67 -14.60 -4.36 5.91
CA ASP A 67 -15.94 -4.70 6.37
C ASP A 67 -16.49 -5.94 5.66
N GLN A 68 -16.16 -6.20 4.40
CA GLN A 68 -16.51 -7.46 3.75
C GLN A 68 -15.86 -8.68 4.44
N ALA A 69 -14.58 -8.59 4.86
CA ALA A 69 -13.94 -9.66 5.62
C ALA A 69 -14.59 -9.87 6.99
N ILE A 70 -14.88 -8.78 7.72
CA ILE A 70 -15.56 -8.84 9.02
C ILE A 70 -16.93 -9.49 8.87
N ASN A 71 -17.75 -9.02 7.94
CA ASN A 71 -19.08 -9.57 7.69
C ASN A 71 -19.04 -11.04 7.25
N LEU A 72 -18.06 -11.43 6.42
CA LEU A 72 -17.85 -12.83 6.04
C LEU A 72 -17.60 -13.70 7.27
N LEU A 73 -16.68 -13.27 8.14
CA LEU A 73 -16.30 -14.01 9.33
C LEU A 73 -17.43 -14.07 10.36
N GLU A 74 -18.19 -13.00 10.55
CA GLU A 74 -19.30 -12.96 11.50
C GLU A 74 -20.49 -13.80 11.05
N ASN A 75 -20.81 -13.81 9.76
CA ASN A 75 -22.11 -14.30 9.29
C ASN A 75 -22.05 -15.57 8.45
N VAL A 76 -20.88 -15.94 7.88
CA VAL A 76 -20.79 -17.03 6.89
C VAL A 76 -19.71 -18.04 7.28
N VAL A 77 -18.47 -17.60 7.44
CA VAL A 77 -17.31 -18.43 7.80
C VAL A 77 -17.07 -18.27 9.28
N ASN A 78 -17.94 -18.87 10.10
CA ASN A 78 -18.05 -18.61 11.54
C ASN A 78 -17.38 -19.65 12.45
N SER A 79 -16.47 -20.48 11.90
CA SER A 79 -15.76 -21.50 12.66
C SER A 79 -14.37 -21.77 12.10
N ASP A 80 -13.47 -22.26 12.96
CA ASP A 80 -12.11 -22.68 12.59
C ASP A 80 -12.15 -23.77 11.51
N THR A 81 -13.15 -24.68 11.56
CA THR A 81 -13.34 -25.73 10.55
C THR A 81 -13.57 -25.13 9.17
N LEU A 82 -14.53 -24.21 9.01
CA LEU A 82 -14.79 -23.58 7.71
C LEU A 82 -13.60 -22.76 7.22
N LEU A 83 -12.89 -22.11 8.14
CA LEU A 83 -11.70 -21.31 7.83
C LEU A 83 -10.55 -22.17 7.28
N THR A 84 -10.39 -23.38 7.81
CA THR A 84 -9.26 -24.28 7.53
C THR A 84 -9.55 -25.36 6.49
N THR A 85 -10.79 -25.51 6.03
CA THR A 85 -11.14 -26.43 4.94
C THR A 85 -10.27 -26.16 3.71
N VAL A 86 -9.55 -27.18 3.29
CA VAL A 86 -8.72 -27.14 2.07
C VAL A 86 -9.64 -27.18 0.87
N SER A 87 -9.50 -26.20 -0.03
CA SER A 87 -10.31 -26.13 -1.24
C SER A 87 -9.84 -27.12 -2.30
N HIS A 88 -10.80 -27.82 -2.89
CA HIS A 88 -10.63 -28.61 -4.10
C HIS A 88 -10.71 -27.76 -5.37
N LEU A 89 -11.50 -26.68 -5.37
CA LEU A 89 -11.60 -25.75 -6.51
C LEU A 89 -10.38 -24.81 -6.61
N VAL A 90 -9.70 -24.55 -5.50
CA VAL A 90 -8.47 -23.77 -5.41
C VAL A 90 -7.41 -24.59 -4.66
N PRO A 91 -6.75 -25.55 -5.34
CA PRO A 91 -5.89 -26.53 -4.68
C PRO A 91 -4.79 -25.92 -3.80
N GLY A 92 -4.65 -26.46 -2.58
CA GLY A 92 -3.63 -26.04 -1.62
C GLY A 92 -3.97 -24.78 -0.82
N SER A 93 -5.11 -24.15 -1.09
CA SER A 93 -5.58 -22.95 -0.37
C SER A 93 -6.69 -23.25 0.63
N THR A 94 -6.88 -22.32 1.57
CA THR A 94 -8.00 -22.27 2.52
C THR A 94 -8.53 -20.84 2.56
N ILE A 95 -9.73 -20.62 3.10
CA ILE A 95 -10.26 -19.27 3.32
C ILE A 95 -9.34 -18.51 4.28
N GLY A 96 -8.87 -19.18 5.35
CA GLY A 96 -7.93 -18.60 6.32
C GLY A 96 -6.63 -18.11 5.70
N LYS A 97 -6.04 -18.86 4.77
CA LYS A 97 -4.82 -18.43 4.04
C LYS A 97 -5.05 -17.16 3.23
N HIS A 98 -6.17 -17.07 2.52
CA HIS A 98 -6.51 -15.87 1.74
C HIS A 98 -6.78 -14.65 2.65
N LEU A 99 -7.52 -14.84 3.74
CA LEU A 99 -7.82 -13.77 4.68
C LEU A 99 -6.57 -13.27 5.41
N ARG A 100 -5.68 -14.17 5.84
CA ARG A 100 -4.37 -13.80 6.41
C ARG A 100 -3.56 -12.97 5.41
N HIS A 101 -3.47 -13.44 4.17
CA HIS A 101 -2.67 -12.76 3.15
C HIS A 101 -3.19 -11.34 2.85
N LEU A 102 -4.52 -11.19 2.78
CA LEU A 102 -5.20 -9.90 2.62
C LEU A 102 -4.93 -8.99 3.82
N HIS A 103 -5.09 -9.50 5.05
CA HIS A 103 -4.82 -8.74 6.27
C HIS A 103 -3.38 -8.23 6.33
N ASP A 104 -2.40 -9.12 6.09
CA ASP A 104 -0.99 -8.77 6.10
C ASP A 104 -0.68 -7.63 5.13
N HIS A 105 -1.28 -7.61 3.93
CA HIS A 105 -1.04 -6.53 2.96
C HIS A 105 -1.46 -5.16 3.49
N PHE A 106 -2.65 -5.04 4.08
CA PHE A 106 -3.07 -3.78 4.70
C PHE A 106 -2.19 -3.42 5.89
N ARG A 107 -1.93 -4.38 6.79
CA ARG A 107 -1.13 -4.16 8.00
C ARG A 107 0.26 -3.65 7.66
N ILE A 108 0.97 -4.34 6.76
CA ILE A 108 2.33 -4.00 6.33
C ILE A 108 2.37 -2.59 5.73
N LEU A 109 1.40 -2.23 4.88
CA LEU A 109 1.34 -0.88 4.30
C LEU A 109 1.16 0.19 5.39
N PHE A 110 0.22 -0.01 6.32
CA PHE A 110 -0.06 0.98 7.36
C PHE A 110 1.08 1.11 8.37
N GLU A 111 1.77 0.01 8.70
CA GLU A 111 2.94 0.02 9.59
C GLU A 111 4.17 0.65 8.92
N ALA A 112 4.36 0.45 7.61
CA ALA A 112 5.46 1.06 6.86
C ALA A 112 5.39 2.59 6.93
N VAL A 113 4.20 3.17 6.94
CA VAL A 113 4.00 4.61 7.15
C VAL A 113 4.47 5.03 8.54
N ASN A 114 4.05 4.33 9.59
CA ASN A 114 4.38 4.69 10.97
C ASN A 114 5.88 4.59 11.30
N SER A 115 6.61 3.73 10.60
CA SER A 115 8.04 3.47 10.83
C SER A 115 8.99 4.58 10.35
N HIS A 116 8.51 5.52 9.52
CA HIS A 116 9.31 6.62 8.99
C HIS A 116 9.79 7.62 10.05
N THR A 117 9.10 7.71 11.19
CA THR A 117 9.36 8.74 12.21
C THR A 117 10.54 8.42 13.11
N THR A 118 10.93 7.14 13.20
CA THR A 118 11.97 6.69 14.14
C THR A 118 13.35 6.56 13.53
N THR A 119 13.48 6.42 12.20
CA THR A 119 14.76 6.03 11.57
C THR A 119 15.21 6.87 10.38
N ASN A 120 14.49 7.93 9.97
CA ASN A 120 14.82 8.76 8.79
C ASN A 120 15.08 7.95 7.49
N GLN A 121 14.58 6.71 7.44
CA GLN A 121 14.62 5.86 6.25
C GLN A 121 13.27 6.00 5.54
N ASP A 122 13.32 6.24 4.22
CA ASP A 122 12.16 6.05 3.34
C ASP A 122 11.56 4.67 3.67
N GLY A 123 10.32 4.63 4.14
CA GLY A 123 9.68 3.47 4.72
C GLY A 123 9.69 2.35 3.73
N LEU A 124 10.45 1.35 4.12
CA LEU A 124 10.66 0.15 3.36
C LEU A 124 9.39 -0.68 3.46
N LEU A 125 8.70 -0.82 2.33
CA LEU A 125 7.54 -1.65 2.19
C LEU A 125 7.98 -3.02 1.68
N ASN A 126 7.65 -4.09 2.40
CA ASN A 126 7.93 -5.46 1.99
C ASN A 126 6.74 -6.36 2.32
N TYR A 127 5.91 -6.65 1.32
CA TYR A 127 4.70 -7.46 1.46
C TYR A 127 4.98 -8.95 1.78
N ASP A 128 6.22 -9.43 1.65
CA ASP A 128 6.61 -10.77 2.07
C ASP A 128 6.82 -10.87 3.61
N SER A 129 6.76 -9.74 4.31
CA SER A 129 6.96 -9.66 5.77
C SER A 129 5.76 -10.20 6.55
N ARG A 130 5.84 -11.47 6.96
CA ARG A 130 4.79 -12.06 7.84
C ARG A 130 5.11 -11.90 9.31
N GLU A 131 4.14 -11.41 10.08
CA GLU A 131 4.17 -11.53 11.54
C GLU A 131 4.08 -13.01 11.94
N ARG A 132 5.10 -13.49 12.67
CA ARG A 132 5.15 -14.88 13.14
C ARG A 132 4.29 -15.03 14.39
N ASN A 133 3.76 -16.24 14.60
CA ASN A 133 3.05 -16.65 15.83
C ASN A 133 1.66 -16.05 16.07
N VAL A 134 1.03 -15.43 15.06
CA VAL A 134 -0.40 -15.06 15.13
C VAL A 134 -1.21 -16.08 14.30
N PRO A 135 -2.07 -16.92 14.92
CA PRO A 135 -2.74 -18.04 14.25
C PRO A 135 -3.96 -17.61 13.41
N MET A 136 -3.80 -16.56 12.60
CA MET A 136 -4.83 -16.00 11.72
C MET A 136 -5.33 -16.97 10.63
N GLU A 137 -4.50 -17.91 10.16
CA GLU A 137 -4.92 -18.87 9.14
C GLU A 137 -5.80 -20.00 9.70
N SER A 138 -5.78 -20.21 11.02
CA SER A 138 -6.38 -21.36 11.68
C SER A 138 -7.37 -21.04 12.80
N SER A 139 -7.35 -19.81 13.33
CA SER A 139 -8.26 -19.36 14.38
C SER A 139 -9.15 -18.24 13.87
N HIS A 140 -10.44 -18.55 13.75
CA HIS A 140 -11.52 -17.65 13.40
C HIS A 140 -11.58 -16.43 14.31
N HIS A 141 -11.54 -16.67 15.62
CA HIS A 141 -11.57 -15.60 16.61
C HIS A 141 -10.41 -14.61 16.40
N ILE A 142 -9.20 -15.12 16.18
CA ILE A 142 -8.02 -14.27 16.00
C ILE A 142 -8.10 -13.47 14.70
N ILE A 143 -8.40 -14.08 13.55
CA ILE A 143 -8.46 -13.34 12.29
C ILE A 143 -9.55 -12.26 12.31
N LEU A 144 -10.70 -12.53 12.92
CA LEU A 144 -11.77 -11.54 13.09
C LEU A 144 -11.29 -10.35 13.94
N GLN A 145 -10.67 -10.62 15.08
CA GLN A 145 -10.11 -9.57 15.95
C GLN A 145 -9.04 -8.76 15.23
N GLU A 146 -8.19 -9.40 14.43
CA GLU A 146 -7.13 -8.72 13.68
C GLU A 146 -7.68 -7.79 12.58
N PHE A 147 -8.76 -8.14 11.89
CA PHE A 147 -9.45 -7.22 10.96
C PHE A 147 -10.11 -6.05 11.68
N ILE A 148 -10.76 -6.29 12.82
CA ILE A 148 -11.38 -5.23 13.63
C ILE A 148 -10.31 -4.23 14.09
N LYS A 149 -9.20 -4.73 14.65
CA LYS A 149 -8.06 -3.88 15.07
C LYS A 149 -7.50 -3.08 13.91
N LEU A 150 -7.29 -3.71 12.75
CA LEU A 150 -6.77 -3.04 11.56
C LEU A 150 -7.66 -1.87 11.13
N LYS A 151 -8.98 -2.09 11.08
CA LYS A 151 -9.95 -1.03 10.77
C LYS A 151 -9.91 0.09 11.83
N LEU A 152 -9.99 -0.28 13.11
CA LEU A 152 -10.09 0.70 14.19
C LEU A 152 -8.83 1.54 14.32
N ASN A 153 -7.65 0.92 14.37
CA ASN A 153 -6.39 1.61 14.67
C ASN A 153 -5.90 2.51 13.54
N TYR A 154 -6.18 2.17 12.28
CA TYR A 154 -5.58 2.86 11.13
C TYR A 154 -6.59 3.68 10.35
N LEU A 155 -7.76 3.11 10.08
CA LEU A 155 -8.72 3.71 9.17
C LEU A 155 -9.79 4.48 9.92
N ALA A 156 -10.32 3.97 11.03
CA ALA A 156 -11.44 4.61 11.74
C ALA A 156 -11.00 5.57 12.86
N ASP A 157 -9.81 5.40 13.43
CA ASP A 157 -9.28 6.28 14.48
C ASP A 157 -8.95 7.68 13.92
N PRO A 158 -9.61 8.76 14.39
CA PRO A 158 -9.27 10.12 13.99
C PRO A 158 -7.84 10.54 14.36
N LEU A 159 -7.24 9.90 15.36
CA LEU A 159 -5.87 10.18 15.82
C LEU A 159 -4.81 9.43 15.01
N SER A 160 -5.20 8.42 14.23
CA SER A 160 -4.32 7.72 13.30
C SER A 160 -3.60 8.74 12.42
N ARG A 161 -2.29 8.56 12.23
CA ARG A 161 -1.47 9.43 11.38
C ARG A 161 -2.04 9.52 9.96
N LEU A 162 -2.60 8.43 9.44
CA LEU A 162 -3.23 8.40 8.12
C LEU A 162 -4.43 9.36 8.00
N ASN A 163 -5.07 9.69 9.13
CA ASN A 163 -6.25 10.55 9.20
C ASN A 163 -5.94 11.97 9.68
N GLN A 164 -4.66 12.32 9.89
CA GLN A 164 -4.21 13.68 10.20
C GLN A 164 -4.15 14.49 8.90
N LEU A 165 -5.32 14.85 8.40
CA LEU A 165 -5.49 15.69 7.22
C LEU A 165 -5.08 17.13 7.54
N ASP A 166 -4.58 17.84 6.52
CA ASP A 166 -4.34 19.27 6.64
C ASP A 166 -5.69 19.96 6.89
N HIS A 167 -5.84 20.61 8.04
CA HIS A 167 -7.04 21.37 8.33
C HIS A 167 -6.99 22.65 7.48
N VAL A 168 -7.69 22.64 6.34
CA VAL A 168 -8.17 23.89 5.73
C VAL A 168 -9.33 24.43 6.58
N ASP A 169 -9.09 24.63 7.88
CA ASP A 169 -10.02 25.41 8.68
C ASP A 169 -9.77 26.88 8.34
N ARG A 170 -10.65 27.35 7.46
CA ARG A 170 -10.96 28.75 7.20
C ARG A 170 -10.78 29.55 8.48
N ALA A 171 -9.87 30.52 8.44
CA ALA A 171 -9.95 31.68 9.29
C ALA A 171 -11.32 32.33 9.07
N VAL A 172 -12.30 31.95 9.90
CA VAL A 172 -13.35 32.87 10.29
C VAL A 172 -12.69 33.75 11.33
N GLU A 173 -12.36 34.97 10.92
CA GLU A 173 -11.94 36.03 11.80
C GLU A 173 -12.96 36.16 12.94
N ASP A 174 -12.55 35.81 14.15
CA ASP A 174 -13.11 36.45 15.34
C ASP A 174 -11.97 37.18 16.05
N GLY A 175 -11.98 38.49 15.88
CA GLY A 175 -11.08 39.41 16.53
C GLY A 175 -11.42 39.53 18.00
N SER A 176 -10.81 38.71 18.85
CA SER A 176 -10.59 39.10 20.25
C SER A 176 -9.36 38.39 20.83
N GLY A 177 -8.32 39.18 21.09
CA GLY A 177 -7.04 38.69 21.56
C GLY A 177 -7.05 38.20 23.01
N ARG A 178 -6.17 37.24 23.28
CA ARG A 178 -5.34 37.18 24.49
C ARG A 178 -4.28 36.09 24.29
N GLY A 179 -3.02 36.49 24.48
CA GLY A 179 -1.86 35.60 24.34
C GLY A 179 -1.94 34.42 25.31
N GLN A 180 -1.80 33.22 24.75
CA GLN A 180 -1.34 32.05 25.48
C GLN A 180 -0.12 31.50 24.75
N GLU A 181 0.94 31.28 25.52
CA GLU A 181 2.22 30.73 25.10
C GLU A 181 1.99 29.40 24.36
N GLY A 182 2.32 29.41 23.07
CA GLY A 182 2.09 28.29 22.18
C GLY A 182 3.00 27.11 22.50
N PHE A 183 2.41 26.03 23.00
CA PHE A 183 2.98 24.70 22.83
C PHE A 183 2.89 24.40 21.32
N ASN A 184 3.97 24.68 20.57
CA ASN A 184 4.09 24.34 19.16
C ASN A 184 4.21 22.81 19.03
N ILE A 185 3.10 22.10 19.23
CA ILE A 185 2.95 20.74 18.70
C ILE A 185 2.80 20.95 17.19
N SER A 186 3.92 20.93 16.46
CA SER A 186 3.89 20.78 15.01
C SER A 186 3.19 19.46 14.73
N ARG A 187 1.86 19.50 14.51
CA ARG A 187 1.12 18.35 14.00
C ARG A 187 1.70 18.11 12.62
N GLN A 188 2.57 17.12 12.51
CA GLN A 188 3.08 16.68 11.23
C GLN A 188 1.93 15.99 10.51
N PHE A 189 1.29 16.72 9.60
CA PHE A 189 0.32 16.16 8.67
C PHE A 189 0.93 15.00 7.91
N PHE A 190 0.10 14.04 7.53
CA PHE A 190 0.55 12.93 6.70
C PHE A 190 0.44 13.31 5.23
N ASP A 191 1.54 13.17 4.49
CA ASP A 191 1.55 13.33 3.04
C ASP A 191 1.08 12.03 2.39
N HIS A 192 -0.15 12.01 1.86
CA HIS A 192 -0.73 10.80 1.27
C HIS A 192 -0.12 10.37 -0.07
N ASP A 193 0.67 11.25 -0.70
CA ASP A 193 1.49 10.93 -1.86
C ASP A 193 2.97 10.74 -1.49
N GLN A 194 3.26 10.62 -0.19
CA GLN A 194 4.60 10.35 0.32
C GLN A 194 5.25 9.18 -0.44
N GLY A 195 6.46 9.44 -0.94
CA GLY A 195 7.29 8.45 -1.60
C GLY A 195 7.71 7.33 -0.66
N MET A 196 7.67 6.10 -1.15
CA MET A 196 8.07 4.89 -0.42
C MET A 196 8.99 4.02 -1.29
N LYS A 197 9.75 3.12 -0.65
CA LYS A 197 10.55 2.09 -1.33
C LYS A 197 9.88 0.74 -1.14
N LEU A 198 9.48 0.11 -2.24
CA LEU A 198 8.95 -1.25 -2.25
C LEU A 198 10.10 -2.23 -2.52
N GLU A 199 10.30 -3.15 -1.60
CA GLU A 199 11.19 -4.30 -1.75
C GLU A 199 10.35 -5.55 -2.06
N ALA A 200 10.65 -6.17 -3.19
CA ALA A 200 10.05 -7.43 -3.61
C ALA A 200 11.11 -8.53 -3.63
N ILE A 201 10.80 -9.66 -2.99
CA ILE A 201 11.67 -10.84 -3.02
C ILE A 201 11.19 -11.76 -4.14
N THR A 202 11.89 -11.71 -5.27
CA THR A 202 11.77 -12.69 -6.35
C THR A 202 12.98 -13.64 -6.26
N PRO A 203 13.29 -14.50 -7.27
CA PRO A 203 14.62 -15.10 -7.34
C PRO A 203 15.76 -14.08 -7.21
N TYR A 204 15.47 -12.80 -7.48
CA TYR A 204 16.32 -11.65 -7.17
C TYR A 204 15.57 -10.64 -6.29
N LYS A 205 16.31 -9.95 -5.41
CA LYS A 205 15.78 -8.81 -4.67
C LYS A 205 15.64 -7.61 -5.60
N VAL A 206 14.44 -7.03 -5.68
CA VAL A 206 14.14 -5.85 -6.49
C VAL A 206 13.64 -4.72 -5.60
N CYS A 207 14.18 -3.51 -5.79
CA CYS A 207 13.74 -2.31 -5.09
C CYS A 207 13.11 -1.32 -6.08
N LEU A 208 11.88 -0.88 -5.79
CA LEU A 208 11.07 0.00 -6.63
C LEU A 208 10.69 1.27 -5.85
N LYS A 209 10.50 2.37 -6.57
CA LYS A 209 9.88 3.58 -6.00
C LYS A 209 8.36 3.49 -6.14
N THR A 210 7.65 3.96 -5.14
CA THR A 210 6.18 3.98 -5.10
C THR A 210 5.68 5.15 -4.25
N THR A 211 4.36 5.32 -4.13
CA THR A 211 3.72 6.30 -3.23
C THR A 211 2.66 5.62 -2.38
N PHE A 212 2.31 6.19 -1.22
CA PHE A 212 1.33 5.61 -0.32
C PHE A 212 -0.04 5.38 -0.98
N ASN A 213 -0.63 6.40 -1.61
CA ASN A 213 -1.93 6.25 -2.29
C ASN A 213 -1.91 5.17 -3.38
N ARG A 214 -0.80 5.05 -4.14
CA ARG A 214 -0.65 4.00 -5.16
C ARG A 214 -0.63 2.60 -4.53
N GLU A 215 0.08 2.42 -3.42
CA GLU A 215 0.10 1.16 -2.68
C GLU A 215 -1.25 0.83 -2.04
N LEU A 216 -1.95 1.83 -1.47
CA LEU A 216 -3.29 1.63 -0.92
C LEU A 216 -4.26 1.13 -1.98
N TRP A 217 -4.20 1.69 -3.20
CA TRP A 217 -4.97 1.19 -4.33
C TRP A 217 -4.58 -0.24 -4.72
N PHE A 218 -3.28 -0.56 -4.78
CA PHE A 218 -2.80 -1.92 -5.03
C PHE A 218 -3.38 -2.91 -4.01
N VAL A 219 -3.31 -2.60 -2.72
CA VAL A 219 -3.85 -3.47 -1.65
C VAL A 219 -5.37 -3.64 -1.80
N CYS A 220 -6.11 -2.58 -2.15
CA CYS A 220 -7.56 -2.68 -2.40
C CYS A 220 -7.90 -3.60 -3.59
N LEU A 221 -7.14 -3.48 -4.68
CA LEU A 221 -7.30 -4.34 -5.87
C LEU A 221 -6.96 -5.80 -5.55
N HIS A 222 -5.86 -6.02 -4.82
CA HIS A 222 -5.41 -7.34 -4.39
C HIS A 222 -6.42 -8.02 -3.45
N ALA A 223 -6.99 -7.25 -2.51
CA ALA A 223 -8.07 -7.70 -1.65
C ALA A 223 -9.31 -8.15 -2.46
N THR A 224 -9.70 -7.37 -3.48
CA THR A 224 -10.78 -7.74 -4.39
C THR A 224 -10.51 -9.06 -5.11
N HIS A 225 -9.27 -9.27 -5.58
CA HIS A 225 -8.86 -10.53 -6.21
C HIS A 225 -9.02 -11.71 -5.24
N HIS A 226 -8.58 -11.56 -3.99
CA HIS A 226 -8.74 -12.61 -2.98
C HIS A 226 -10.20 -12.89 -2.62
N TYR A 227 -11.05 -11.88 -2.57
CA TYR A 227 -12.48 -12.09 -2.36
C TYR A 227 -13.15 -12.84 -3.50
N ALA A 228 -12.69 -12.67 -4.75
CA ALA A 228 -13.17 -13.49 -5.86
C ALA A 228 -12.83 -14.98 -5.67
N LEU A 229 -11.62 -15.30 -5.20
CA LEU A 229 -11.22 -16.68 -4.88
C LEU A 229 -12.00 -17.23 -3.69
N ILE A 230 -12.15 -16.46 -2.62
CA ILE A 230 -12.95 -16.85 -1.45
C ILE A 230 -14.40 -17.12 -1.86
N ARG A 231 -14.98 -16.29 -2.75
CA ARG A 231 -16.33 -16.51 -3.27
C ARG A 231 -16.44 -17.86 -3.97
N VAL A 232 -15.47 -18.24 -4.80
CA VAL A 232 -15.44 -19.56 -5.47
C VAL A 232 -15.46 -20.69 -4.44
N ILE A 233 -14.67 -20.58 -3.37
CA ILE A 233 -14.65 -21.58 -2.30
C ILE A 233 -16.00 -21.63 -1.56
N VAL A 234 -16.49 -20.48 -1.09
CA VAL A 234 -17.69 -20.38 -0.26
C VAL A 234 -18.94 -20.83 -1.02
N THR A 235 -19.18 -20.31 -2.23
CA THR A 235 -20.40 -20.63 -2.99
C THR A 235 -20.24 -21.91 -3.82
N GLY A 236 -19.07 -22.09 -4.44
CA GLY A 236 -18.83 -23.18 -5.38
C GLY A 236 -18.57 -24.51 -4.68
N GLU A 237 -17.88 -24.49 -3.54
CA GLU A 237 -17.46 -25.69 -2.83
C GLU A 237 -18.27 -25.92 -1.55
N LEU A 238 -18.31 -24.93 -0.66
CA LEU A 238 -19.03 -25.04 0.63
C LEU A 238 -20.54 -24.89 0.49
N LYS A 239 -21.03 -24.47 -0.69
CA LYS A 239 -22.46 -24.25 -0.99
C LYS A 239 -23.15 -23.27 -0.03
N LEU A 240 -22.40 -22.31 0.52
CA LEU A 240 -22.91 -21.24 1.36
C LEU A 240 -23.27 -20.02 0.52
N GLU A 241 -24.20 -19.21 1.03
CA GLU A 241 -24.60 -17.97 0.38
C GLU A 241 -23.68 -16.80 0.74
N LEU A 242 -23.49 -15.89 -0.21
CA LEU A 242 -22.79 -14.63 -0.01
C LEU A 242 -23.62 -13.47 -0.55
N PRO A 243 -23.48 -12.26 0.03
CA PRO A 243 -24.05 -11.06 -0.56
C PRO A 243 -23.62 -10.91 -2.01
N LYS A 244 -24.54 -10.49 -2.89
CA LYS A 244 -24.29 -10.35 -4.35
C LYS A 244 -23.07 -9.50 -4.69
N GLN A 245 -22.77 -8.55 -3.81
CA GLN A 245 -21.71 -7.54 -3.95
C GLN A 245 -20.35 -8.05 -3.45
N PHE A 246 -20.31 -9.18 -2.73
CA PHE A 246 -19.09 -9.71 -2.12
C PHE A 246 -18.05 -10.08 -3.19
N GLY A 247 -16.85 -9.54 -3.05
CA GLY A 247 -15.73 -9.76 -3.98
C GLY A 247 -15.96 -9.23 -5.40
N VAL A 248 -16.93 -8.32 -5.58
CA VAL A 248 -17.11 -7.59 -6.84
C VAL A 248 -16.30 -6.31 -6.78
N ALA A 249 -15.49 -6.05 -7.81
CA ALA A 249 -14.69 -4.83 -7.90
C ALA A 249 -15.58 -3.57 -7.85
N PRO A 250 -15.18 -2.51 -7.12
CA PRO A 250 -15.96 -1.26 -7.04
C PRO A 250 -16.32 -0.69 -8.42
N SER A 251 -15.39 -0.72 -9.39
CA SER A 251 -15.64 -0.26 -10.76
C SER A 251 -16.76 -1.02 -11.47
N THR A 252 -16.91 -2.31 -11.18
CA THR A 252 -17.98 -3.15 -11.74
C THR A 252 -19.33 -2.78 -11.13
N LEU A 253 -19.37 -2.47 -9.84
CA LEU A 253 -20.57 -1.98 -9.16
C LEU A 253 -20.99 -0.61 -9.69
N GLU A 254 -20.04 0.31 -9.89
CA GLU A 254 -20.32 1.62 -10.46
C GLU A 254 -20.88 1.53 -11.89
N ARG A 255 -20.31 0.67 -12.75
CA ARG A 255 -20.83 0.45 -14.10
C ARG A 255 -22.25 -0.10 -14.10
N SER A 256 -22.63 -0.90 -13.11
CA SER A 256 -23.98 -1.47 -13.01
C SER A 256 -25.07 -0.47 -12.57
N LYS A 257 -24.67 0.74 -12.15
CA LYS A 257 -25.60 1.83 -11.80
C LYS A 257 -25.93 2.76 -12.98
N LEU A 258 -25.20 2.63 -14.09
CA LEU A 258 -25.41 3.34 -15.36
C LEU A 258 -26.41 2.57 -16.25
#